data_AF-A0A931DGF2-F1
#
_entry.id   AF-A0A931DGF2-F1
#
_cell.length_a   1.000
_cell.length_b   1.000
_cell.length_c   1.000
_cell.angle_alpha   90.00
_cell.angle_beta   90.00
_cell.angle_gamma   90.00
#
_symmetry.space_group_name_H-M   'P 1'
#
loop_
_entity.id
_entity.type
_entity.pdbx_description
1 polymer ?
#
loop_
_entity_poly.entity_id
_entity_poly.type
_entity_poly.pdbx_seq_one_letter_code
_entity_poly.pdbx_strand_id
1 'polypeptide(L)'
;MTLSGIPSDAELRRSVTRGRHAVIPLEAGPSWEEVTAAAAALQERLAADDLIVFNSGSGDGRPRLTVVRVVGTEEARRLRPALDALVADFRSLAERLSERFRLEIEPASDRGETYPRRLVVDGEPWQADPHGVHCRFESLESGVVVEAHNRRPGTLDPYFLLLFAETSGRHPEVLSACVEGFHDMSRLLDLAGLTP
;
A
#
# COMPACT_ATOMS: atom_id res chain seq x y z
N MET A 1 14.05 -12.87 23.59
CA MET A 1 15.14 -13.66 22.95
C MET A 1 15.85 -12.72 21.98
N THR A 2 17.17 -12.57 22.06
CA THR A 2 17.93 -11.72 21.12
C THR A 2 18.43 -12.60 19.97
N LEU A 3 17.90 -12.38 18.76
CA LEU A 3 18.45 -13.02 17.57
C LEU A 3 19.88 -12.51 17.32
N SER A 4 20.81 -13.42 17.05
CA SER A 4 22.18 -13.09 16.67
C SER A 4 22.21 -12.38 15.30
N GLY A 5 23.22 -11.53 15.08
CA GLY A 5 23.45 -10.90 13.77
C GLY A 5 22.66 -9.64 13.47
N ILE A 6 21.81 -9.16 14.39
CA ILE A 6 21.14 -7.85 14.25
C ILE A 6 22.18 -6.74 14.51
N PRO A 7 22.42 -5.82 13.55
CA PRO A 7 23.30 -4.67 13.77
C PRO A 7 22.83 -3.77 14.92
N SER A 8 23.73 -2.97 15.48
CA SER A 8 23.35 -2.01 16.50
C SER A 8 22.41 -0.93 15.96
N ASP A 9 21.60 -0.32 16.83
CA ASP A 9 20.64 0.71 16.39
C ASP A 9 21.36 1.91 15.75
N ALA A 10 22.55 2.26 16.24
CA ALA A 10 23.37 3.32 15.67
C ALA A 10 23.87 2.97 14.25
N GLU A 11 24.17 1.70 13.97
CA GLU A 11 24.54 1.25 12.63
C GLU A 11 23.35 1.29 11.68
N LEU A 12 22.18 0.81 12.11
CA LEU A 12 20.94 0.86 11.31
C LEU A 12 20.55 2.31 11.00
N ARG A 13 20.59 3.21 11.99
CA ARG A 13 20.28 4.63 11.79
C ARG A 13 21.19 5.30 10.75
N ARG A 14 22.46 4.92 10.69
CA ARG A 14 23.43 5.47 9.74
C ARG A 14 23.33 4.83 8.35
N SER A 15 22.96 3.55 8.27
CA SER A 15 22.97 2.79 7.02
C SER A 15 21.67 2.89 6.23
N VAL A 16 20.54 3.15 6.91
CA VAL A 16 19.21 3.22 6.29
C VAL A 16 18.84 4.67 5.95
N THR A 17 18.75 4.94 4.66
CA THR A 17 18.27 6.21 4.09
C THR A 17 17.07 5.96 3.18
N ARG A 18 16.36 7.01 2.79
CA ARG A 18 15.27 6.90 1.79
C ARG A 18 15.79 6.19 0.53
N GLY A 19 15.09 5.15 0.07
CA GLY A 19 15.47 4.32 -1.09
C GLY A 19 16.64 3.36 -0.86
N ARG A 20 17.17 3.30 0.36
CA ARG A 20 18.28 2.41 0.74
C ARG A 20 17.95 1.72 2.06
N HIS A 21 17.48 0.49 1.95
CA HIS A 21 17.11 -0.34 3.09
C HIS A 21 18.27 -1.19 3.61
N ALA A 22 18.15 -1.62 4.87
CA ALA A 22 18.99 -2.66 5.44
C ALA A 22 18.22 -3.98 5.45
N VAL A 23 18.84 -5.04 4.93
CA VAL A 23 18.32 -6.42 5.00
C VAL A 23 19.18 -7.20 5.98
N ILE A 24 18.55 -7.70 7.03
CA ILE A 24 19.19 -8.45 8.11
C ILE A 24 18.80 -9.92 7.91
N PRO A 25 19.70 -10.76 7.39
CA PRO A 25 19.46 -12.18 7.32
C PRO A 25 19.46 -12.76 8.74
N LEU A 26 18.44 -13.55 9.07
CA LEU A 26 18.40 -14.30 10.31
C LEU A 26 19.01 -15.69 10.09
N GLU A 27 19.57 -16.27 11.15
CA GLU A 27 20.01 -17.66 11.10
C GLU A 27 18.83 -18.60 10.83
N ALA A 28 19.11 -19.78 10.28
CA ALA A 28 18.10 -20.82 10.14
C ALA A 28 17.76 -21.40 11.54
N GLY A 29 16.49 -21.71 11.79
CA GLY A 29 16.06 -22.28 13.06
C GLY A 29 14.95 -21.54 13.81
N PRO A 30 14.86 -20.19 13.82
CA PRO A 30 13.80 -19.52 14.55
C PRO A 30 12.45 -19.75 13.89
N SER A 31 11.41 -19.89 14.70
CA SER A 31 10.03 -19.97 14.25
C SER A 31 9.55 -18.63 13.69
N TRP A 32 8.46 -18.63 12.92
CA TRP A 32 7.87 -17.39 12.44
C TRP A 32 7.39 -16.47 13.56
N GLU A 33 6.98 -17.02 14.69
CA GLU A 33 6.60 -16.24 15.88
C GLU A 33 7.81 -15.52 16.47
N GLU A 34 8.97 -16.20 16.54
CA GLU A 34 10.21 -15.60 17.02
C GLU A 34 10.72 -14.50 16.09
N VAL A 35 10.61 -14.70 14.78
CA VAL A 35 10.94 -13.67 13.77
C VAL A 35 10.03 -12.45 13.95
N THR A 36 8.73 -12.67 14.12
CA THR A 36 7.74 -11.60 14.32
C THR A 36 8.00 -10.84 15.61
N ALA A 37 8.28 -11.54 16.71
CA ALA A 37 8.63 -10.93 17.99
C ALA A 37 9.93 -10.12 17.90
N ALA A 38 10.93 -10.60 17.16
CA ALA A 38 12.17 -9.86 16.94
C ALA A 38 11.97 -8.60 16.08
N ALA A 39 11.12 -8.68 15.05
CA ALA A 39 10.74 -7.53 14.24
C ALA A 39 10.06 -6.46 15.11
N ALA A 40 9.11 -6.86 15.96
CA ALA A 40 8.42 -5.95 16.88
C ALA A 40 9.39 -5.31 17.90
N ALA A 41 10.26 -6.11 18.52
CA ALA A 41 11.25 -5.59 19.47
C ALA A 41 12.24 -4.62 18.81
N LEU A 42 12.63 -4.86 17.56
CA LEU A 42 13.47 -3.94 16.80
C LEU A 42 12.69 -2.68 16.39
N GLN A 43 11.42 -2.82 16.01
CA GLN A 43 10.54 -1.70 15.68
C GLN A 43 10.39 -0.73 16.87
N GLU A 44 10.19 -1.23 18.09
CA GLU A 44 10.08 -0.41 19.30
C GLU A 44 11.35 0.44 19.55
N ARG A 45 12.53 -0.15 19.34
CA ARG A 45 13.82 0.52 19.52
C ARG A 45 14.10 1.63 18.49
N LEU A 46 13.47 1.53 17.31
CA LEU A 46 13.69 2.41 16.17
C LEU A 46 12.50 3.35 15.88
N ALA A 47 11.41 3.25 16.67
CA ALA A 47 10.15 3.94 16.39
C ALA A 47 10.26 5.47 16.30
N ALA A 48 11.22 6.08 17.00
CA ALA A 48 11.41 7.53 17.01
C ALA A 48 12.08 8.08 15.73
N ASP A 49 12.56 7.21 14.83
CA ASP A 49 13.46 7.59 13.73
C ASP A 49 12.81 7.49 12.34
N ASP A 50 11.48 7.42 12.25
CA ASP A 50 10.74 7.14 10.99
C ASP A 50 11.28 5.88 10.28
N LEU A 51 11.69 4.88 11.06
CA LEU A 51 12.13 3.59 10.58
C LEU A 51 11.03 2.55 10.77
N ILE A 52 10.78 1.75 9.72
CA ILE A 52 9.87 0.61 9.77
C ILE A 52 10.67 -0.68 9.62
N VAL A 53 10.35 -1.66 10.44
CA VAL A 53 10.90 -3.00 10.44
C VAL A 53 9.80 -3.98 10.04
N PHE A 54 10.07 -4.79 9.03
CA PHE A 54 9.14 -5.84 8.61
C PHE A 54 9.89 -7.10 8.18
N ASN A 55 9.20 -8.23 8.26
CA ASN A 55 9.68 -9.49 7.73
C ASN A 55 9.45 -9.52 6.21
N SER A 56 10.52 -9.58 5.43
CA SER A 56 10.45 -9.62 3.96
C SER A 56 10.46 -11.04 3.38
N GLY A 57 10.30 -12.05 4.23
CA GLY A 57 10.22 -13.46 3.86
C GLY A 57 11.59 -14.14 3.75
N SER A 58 11.62 -15.25 3.00
CA SER A 58 12.76 -16.17 2.96
C SER A 58 13.30 -16.37 1.54
N GLY A 59 14.22 -15.52 1.10
CA GLY A 59 14.79 -15.63 -0.26
C GLY A 59 15.64 -16.90 -0.49
N ASP A 60 16.28 -17.40 0.55
CA ASP A 60 17.15 -18.59 0.56
C ASP A 60 16.68 -19.64 1.59
N GLY A 61 15.38 -19.61 1.94
CA GLY A 61 14.82 -20.43 3.03
C GLY A 61 15.11 -19.89 4.43
N ARG A 62 15.84 -18.78 4.56
CA ARG A 62 16.11 -18.10 5.84
C ARG A 62 15.26 -16.83 5.98
N PRO A 63 14.61 -16.61 7.13
CA PRO A 63 13.86 -15.37 7.37
C PRO A 63 14.74 -14.12 7.29
N ARG A 64 14.16 -13.00 6.86
CA ARG A 64 14.86 -11.72 6.75
C ARG A 64 14.04 -10.61 7.37
N LEU A 65 14.70 -9.77 8.16
CA LEU A 65 14.13 -8.50 8.59
C LEU A 65 14.63 -7.40 7.66
N THR A 66 13.72 -6.56 7.17
CA THR A 66 14.05 -5.38 6.37
C THR A 66 13.74 -4.15 7.19
N VAL A 67 14.68 -3.21 7.19
CA VAL A 67 14.54 -1.90 7.83
C VAL A 67 14.56 -0.84 6.73
N VAL A 68 13.48 -0.07 6.64
CA VAL A 68 13.32 1.05 5.70
C VAL A 68 13.16 2.35 6.46
N ARG A 69 13.54 3.46 5.84
CA ARG A 69 13.22 4.80 6.35
C ARG A 69 12.04 5.33 5.56
N VAL A 70 10.92 5.57 6.23
CA VAL A 70 9.71 6.10 5.61
C VAL A 70 9.69 7.63 5.60
N VAL A 71 8.70 8.20 4.93
CA VAL A 71 8.38 9.64 4.96
C VAL A 71 8.31 10.16 6.40
N GLY A 72 9.00 11.27 6.65
CA GLY A 72 9.05 11.89 7.98
C GLY A 72 7.84 12.77 8.26
N THR A 73 7.59 13.06 9.54
CA THR A 73 6.41 13.86 9.98
C THR A 73 6.33 15.24 9.32
N GLU A 74 7.45 15.96 9.22
CA GLU A 74 7.52 17.28 8.58
C GLU A 74 7.22 17.22 7.09
N GLU A 75 7.71 16.19 6.41
CA GLU A 75 7.47 15.97 4.98
C GLU A 75 6.01 15.59 4.72
N ALA A 76 5.45 14.67 5.51
CA ALA A 76 4.04 14.31 5.45
C ALA A 76 3.14 15.54 5.64
N ARG A 77 3.47 16.45 6.56
CA ARG A 77 2.71 17.69 6.75
C ARG A 77 2.73 18.58 5.50
N ARG A 78 3.88 18.69 4.82
CA ARG A 78 3.99 19.46 3.57
C ARG A 78 3.21 18.82 2.43
N LEU A 79 3.17 17.49 2.38
CA LEU A 79 2.46 16.72 1.37
C LEU A 79 0.95 16.65 1.59
N ARG A 80 0.45 17.07 2.76
CA ARG A 80 -0.96 16.93 3.13
C ARG A 80 -1.94 17.42 2.05
N PRO A 81 -1.78 18.61 1.43
CA PRO A 81 -2.70 19.05 0.38
C PRO A 81 -2.70 18.14 -0.86
N ALA A 82 -1.52 17.65 -1.27
CA ALA A 82 -1.39 16.76 -2.42
C ALA A 82 -1.99 15.37 -2.13
N LEU A 83 -1.82 14.87 -0.90
CA LEU A 83 -2.44 13.63 -0.44
C LEU A 83 -3.98 13.77 -0.39
N ASP A 84 -4.50 14.87 0.14
CA ASP A 84 -5.94 15.11 0.20
C ASP A 84 -6.56 15.17 -1.22
N ALA A 85 -5.85 15.75 -2.18
CA ALA A 85 -6.27 15.76 -3.59
C ALA A 85 -6.28 14.35 -4.21
N LEU A 86 -5.22 13.56 -4.00
CA LEU A 86 -5.13 12.17 -4.44
C LEU A 86 -6.29 11.33 -3.87
N VAL A 87 -6.54 11.46 -2.55
CA VAL A 87 -7.62 10.74 -1.87
C VAL A 87 -9.00 11.14 -2.41
N ALA A 88 -9.22 12.43 -2.66
CA ALA A 88 -10.49 12.90 -3.21
C ALA A 88 -10.72 12.37 -4.64
N ASP A 89 -9.70 12.40 -5.49
CA ASP A 89 -9.77 11.87 -6.86
C ASP A 89 -10.04 10.36 -6.87
N PHE A 90 -9.32 9.60 -6.03
CA PHE A 90 -9.52 8.16 -5.86
C PHE A 90 -10.96 7.85 -5.42
N ARG A 91 -11.43 8.48 -4.34
CA ARG A 91 -12.76 8.21 -3.77
C ARG A 91 -13.87 8.52 -4.78
N SER A 92 -13.78 9.66 -5.46
CA SER A 92 -14.75 10.08 -6.47
C SER A 92 -14.85 9.08 -7.63
N LEU A 93 -13.71 8.58 -8.12
CA LEU A 93 -13.70 7.61 -9.20
C LEU A 93 -14.15 6.21 -8.73
N ALA A 94 -13.67 5.76 -7.57
CA ALA A 94 -14.05 4.49 -6.96
C ALA A 94 -15.57 4.41 -6.71
N GLU A 95 -16.19 5.51 -6.26
CA GLU A 95 -17.64 5.59 -6.03
C GLU A 95 -18.42 5.41 -7.33
N ARG A 96 -18.08 6.17 -8.39
CA ARG A 96 -18.74 6.08 -9.71
C ARG A 96 -18.59 4.69 -10.32
N LEU A 97 -17.39 4.13 -10.30
CA LEU A 97 -17.14 2.78 -10.84
C LEU A 97 -17.91 1.72 -10.06
N SER A 98 -17.89 1.79 -8.74
CA SER A 98 -18.58 0.82 -7.87
C SER A 98 -20.10 0.93 -7.97
N GLU A 99 -20.65 2.12 -8.19
CA GLU A 99 -22.08 2.28 -8.47
C GLU A 99 -22.48 1.53 -9.75
N ARG A 100 -21.72 1.72 -10.83
CA ARG A 100 -22.00 1.06 -12.12
C ARG A 100 -21.80 -0.46 -12.02
N PHE A 101 -20.75 -0.91 -11.32
CA PHE A 101 -20.54 -2.31 -10.99
C PHE A 101 -21.72 -2.94 -10.25
N ARG A 102 -22.24 -2.27 -9.21
CA ARG A 102 -23.37 -2.77 -8.40
C ARG A 102 -24.66 -2.90 -9.19
N LEU A 103 -24.85 -2.08 -10.22
CA LEU A 103 -26.03 -2.13 -11.08
C LEU A 103 -25.93 -3.20 -12.17
N GLU A 104 -24.75 -3.34 -12.78
CA GLU A 104 -24.61 -4.07 -14.06
C GLU A 104 -23.90 -5.43 -13.91
N ILE A 105 -23.04 -5.61 -12.91
CA ILE A 105 -22.16 -6.78 -12.77
C ILE A 105 -22.41 -7.54 -11.47
N GLU A 106 -22.44 -6.86 -10.32
CA GLU A 106 -22.54 -7.47 -8.99
C GLU A 106 -23.67 -8.51 -8.90
N PRO A 107 -24.91 -8.23 -9.37
CA PRO A 107 -26.00 -9.18 -9.21
C PRO A 107 -25.78 -10.51 -9.94
N ALA A 108 -25.22 -10.47 -11.15
CA ALA A 108 -24.93 -11.66 -11.95
C ALA A 108 -23.67 -12.38 -11.43
N SER A 109 -22.66 -11.63 -11.01
CA SER A 109 -21.45 -12.17 -10.37
C SER A 109 -21.79 -12.93 -9.09
N ASP A 110 -22.62 -12.38 -8.21
CA ASP A 110 -23.05 -13.01 -6.94
C ASP A 110 -23.81 -14.33 -7.17
N ARG A 111 -24.49 -14.47 -8.32
CA ARG A 111 -25.19 -15.70 -8.72
C ARG A 111 -24.31 -16.69 -9.49
N GLY A 112 -23.04 -16.35 -9.76
CA GLY A 112 -22.14 -17.17 -10.59
C GLY A 112 -22.57 -17.23 -12.06
N GLU A 113 -23.33 -16.23 -12.53
CA GLU A 113 -23.82 -16.14 -13.90
C GLU A 113 -22.79 -15.46 -14.81
N THR A 114 -23.04 -15.50 -16.12
CA THR A 114 -22.26 -14.71 -17.08
C THR A 114 -22.64 -13.23 -16.94
N TYR A 115 -21.65 -12.35 -16.88
CA TYR A 115 -21.82 -10.91 -16.77
C TYR A 115 -20.93 -10.16 -17.77
N PRO A 116 -21.32 -8.92 -18.16
CA PRO A 116 -20.43 -8.08 -18.94
C PRO A 116 -19.21 -7.73 -18.10
N ARG A 117 -18.00 -8.06 -18.56
CA ARG A 117 -16.76 -7.65 -17.87
C ARG A 117 -16.35 -6.21 -18.19
N ARG A 118 -17.20 -5.45 -18.89
CA ARG A 118 -16.92 -4.08 -19.32
C ARG A 118 -18.04 -3.16 -18.87
N LEU A 119 -17.66 -1.99 -18.38
CA LEU A 119 -18.55 -0.90 -17.97
C LEU A 119 -18.22 0.35 -18.79
N VAL A 120 -19.19 1.26 -18.91
CA VAL A 120 -18.95 2.61 -19.41
C VAL A 120 -19.30 3.62 -18.31
N VAL A 121 -18.31 4.40 -17.92
CA VAL A 121 -18.41 5.42 -16.87
C VAL A 121 -17.85 6.72 -17.45
N ASP A 122 -18.66 7.79 -17.44
CA ASP A 122 -18.31 9.09 -18.01
C ASP A 122 -17.83 9.07 -19.47
N GLY A 123 -18.38 8.13 -20.25
CA GLY A 123 -18.04 7.95 -21.67
C GLY A 123 -16.79 7.11 -21.90
N GLU A 124 -16.06 6.72 -20.86
CA GLU A 124 -14.85 5.91 -20.94
C GLU A 124 -15.16 4.43 -20.70
N PRO A 125 -14.58 3.50 -21.49
CA PRO A 125 -14.74 2.07 -21.29
C PRO A 125 -13.77 1.51 -20.24
N TRP A 126 -14.31 0.78 -19.27
CA TRP A 126 -13.57 0.16 -18.16
C TRP A 126 -13.71 -1.36 -18.18
N GLN A 127 -12.60 -2.05 -17.99
CA GLN A 127 -12.57 -3.48 -17.69
C GLN A 127 -12.78 -3.67 -16.18
N ALA A 128 -13.74 -4.51 -15.80
CA ALA A 128 -14.00 -4.89 -14.41
C ALA A 128 -13.56 -6.34 -14.18
N ASP A 129 -12.80 -6.56 -13.10
CA ASP A 129 -12.36 -7.88 -12.65
C ASP A 129 -12.71 -8.07 -11.17
N PRO A 130 -13.91 -8.60 -10.87
CA PRO A 130 -14.38 -8.79 -9.50
C PRO A 130 -13.63 -9.93 -8.82
N HIS A 131 -13.16 -9.73 -7.59
CA HIS A 131 -12.48 -10.76 -6.82
C HIS A 131 -12.69 -10.56 -5.31
N GLY A 132 -13.41 -11.49 -4.70
CA GLY A 132 -13.80 -11.38 -3.29
C GLY A 132 -14.66 -10.14 -3.02
N VAL A 133 -14.27 -9.33 -2.03
CA VAL A 133 -15.00 -8.11 -1.63
C VAL A 133 -14.59 -6.87 -2.43
N HIS A 134 -13.63 -7.00 -3.33
CA HIS A 134 -13.11 -5.92 -4.16
C HIS A 134 -13.41 -6.15 -5.64
N CYS A 135 -13.27 -5.09 -6.42
CA CYS A 135 -13.22 -5.15 -7.86
C CYS A 135 -12.11 -4.24 -8.36
N ARG A 136 -11.27 -4.78 -9.25
CA ARG A 136 -10.31 -3.99 -10.02
C ARG A 136 -11.02 -3.44 -11.25
N PHE A 137 -10.89 -2.14 -11.44
CA PHE A 137 -11.31 -1.41 -12.62
C PHE A 137 -10.07 -0.89 -13.35
N GLU A 138 -9.98 -1.18 -14.63
CA GLU A 138 -8.90 -0.67 -15.48
C GLU A 138 -9.49 0.01 -16.71
N SER A 139 -9.14 1.28 -16.92
CA SER A 139 -9.56 1.98 -18.12
C SER A 139 -8.89 1.36 -19.34
N LEU A 140 -9.69 1.06 -20.36
CA LEU A 140 -9.19 0.55 -21.64
C LEU A 140 -8.63 1.67 -22.54
N GLU A 141 -8.81 2.93 -22.16
CA GLU A 141 -8.33 4.09 -22.92
C GLU A 141 -7.11 4.72 -22.25
N SER A 142 -7.25 5.11 -20.97
CA SER A 142 -6.20 5.81 -20.23
C SER A 142 -5.23 4.89 -19.49
N GLY A 143 -5.59 3.61 -19.30
CA GLY A 143 -4.80 2.65 -18.50
C GLY A 143 -4.84 2.91 -16.99
N VAL A 144 -5.67 3.85 -16.53
CA VAL A 144 -5.87 4.14 -15.11
C VAL A 144 -6.45 2.92 -14.40
N VAL A 145 -5.90 2.59 -13.23
CA VAL A 145 -6.36 1.48 -12.41
C VAL A 145 -6.93 1.99 -11.09
N VAL A 146 -8.11 1.49 -10.74
CA VAL A 146 -8.74 1.68 -9.42
C VAL A 146 -9.14 0.33 -8.89
N GLU A 147 -8.67 -0.03 -7.70
CA GLU A 147 -9.17 -1.19 -6.97
C GLU A 147 -9.96 -0.72 -5.75
N ALA A 148 -11.23 -1.09 -5.69
CA ALA A 148 -12.17 -0.56 -4.71
C ALA A 148 -12.96 -1.67 -4.03
N HIS A 149 -13.30 -1.44 -2.77
CA HIS A 149 -14.20 -2.32 -2.03
C HIS A 149 -15.64 -2.15 -2.53
N ASN A 150 -16.28 -3.23 -2.94
CA ASN A 150 -17.59 -3.22 -3.63
C ASN A 150 -18.69 -2.46 -2.85
N ARG A 151 -18.69 -2.64 -1.52
CA ARG A 151 -19.64 -1.99 -0.59
C ARG A 151 -19.14 -0.70 0.07
N ARG A 152 -17.83 -0.42 0.04
CA ARG A 152 -17.19 0.70 0.76
C ARG A 152 -16.13 1.35 -0.14
N PRO A 153 -16.53 1.89 -1.31
CA PRO A 153 -15.58 2.32 -2.34
C PRO A 153 -14.62 3.42 -1.88
N GLY A 154 -14.98 4.18 -0.84
CA GLY A 154 -14.12 5.21 -0.26
C GLY A 154 -13.08 4.72 0.75
N THR A 155 -13.06 3.43 1.10
CA THR A 155 -12.02 2.84 1.96
C THR A 155 -10.67 2.92 1.25
N LEU A 156 -9.65 3.40 1.97
CA LEU A 156 -8.31 3.56 1.44
C LEU A 156 -7.46 2.36 1.82
N ASP A 157 -6.92 1.70 0.81
CA ASP A 157 -5.82 0.77 0.96
C ASP A 157 -4.54 1.46 0.42
N PRO A 158 -3.43 1.47 1.18
CA PRO A 158 -2.22 2.16 0.73
C PRO A 158 -1.66 1.62 -0.59
N TYR A 159 -1.78 0.32 -0.86
CA TYR A 159 -1.31 -0.28 -2.10
C TYR A 159 -2.19 0.14 -3.28
N PHE A 160 -3.52 0.08 -3.14
CA PHE A 160 -4.44 0.46 -4.22
C PHE A 160 -4.43 1.97 -4.50
N LEU A 161 -4.28 2.80 -3.47
CA LEU A 161 -4.16 4.25 -3.63
C LEU A 161 -2.85 4.61 -4.36
N LEU A 162 -1.75 3.93 -4.03
CA LEU A 162 -0.48 4.11 -4.73
C LEU A 162 -0.57 3.69 -6.20
N LEU A 163 -1.17 2.53 -6.48
CA LEU A 163 -1.41 2.05 -7.84
C LEU A 163 -2.25 3.03 -8.67
N PHE A 164 -3.29 3.62 -8.07
CA PHE A 164 -4.09 4.66 -8.72
C PHE A 164 -3.25 5.91 -9.01
N ALA A 165 -2.43 6.37 -8.05
CA ALA A 165 -1.55 7.51 -8.26
C ALA A 165 -0.56 7.24 -9.42
N GLU A 166 0.04 6.05 -9.47
CA GLU A 166 1.00 5.63 -10.49
C GLU A 166 0.37 5.60 -11.88
N THR A 167 -0.80 4.96 -12.01
CA THR A 167 -1.47 4.75 -13.29
C THR A 167 -2.20 5.99 -13.80
N SER A 168 -2.64 6.89 -12.92
CA SER A 168 -3.25 8.17 -13.31
C SER A 168 -2.25 9.22 -13.78
N GLY A 169 -0.99 9.17 -13.31
CA GLY A 169 0.02 10.18 -13.62
C GLY A 169 -0.28 11.59 -13.09
N ARG A 170 -1.26 11.74 -12.18
CA ARG A 170 -1.78 13.05 -11.73
C ARG A 170 -1.21 13.56 -10.40
N HIS A 171 -0.47 12.73 -9.66
CA HIS A 171 -0.03 13.05 -8.29
C HIS A 171 1.49 12.86 -8.09
N PRO A 172 2.33 13.54 -8.90
CA PRO A 172 3.77 13.31 -8.93
C PRO A 172 4.47 13.63 -7.60
N GLU A 173 3.97 14.57 -6.80
CA GLU A 173 4.57 14.93 -5.51
C GLU A 173 4.43 13.80 -4.49
N VAL A 174 3.25 13.16 -4.43
CA VAL A 174 3.01 12.01 -3.54
C VAL A 174 3.82 10.82 -4.03
N LEU A 175 3.83 10.53 -5.33
CA LEU A 175 4.62 9.44 -5.92
C LEU A 175 6.11 9.59 -5.66
N SER A 176 6.66 10.79 -5.88
CA SER A 176 8.08 11.07 -5.63
C SER A 176 8.45 10.91 -4.15
N ALA A 177 7.49 11.15 -3.26
CA ALA A 177 7.65 10.94 -1.83
C ALA A 177 7.44 9.48 -1.39
N CYS A 178 6.86 8.60 -2.21
CA CYS A 178 6.62 7.20 -1.89
C CYS A 178 7.74 6.27 -2.38
N VAL A 179 8.99 6.61 -2.05
CA VAL A 179 10.19 5.84 -2.46
C VAL A 179 10.19 4.39 -1.96
N GLU A 180 9.63 4.14 -0.77
CA GLU A 180 9.46 2.81 -0.17
C GLU A 180 8.06 2.22 -0.45
N GLY A 181 7.35 2.77 -1.45
CA GLY A 181 6.06 2.30 -1.93
C GLY A 181 4.97 2.26 -0.84
N PHE A 182 4.42 1.07 -0.62
CA PHE A 182 3.35 0.80 0.34
C PHE A 182 3.62 1.41 1.73
N HIS A 183 4.85 1.29 2.24
CA HIS A 183 5.19 1.75 3.58
C HIS A 183 5.10 3.27 3.72
N ASP A 184 5.47 4.02 2.68
CA ASP A 184 5.32 5.47 2.68
C ASP A 184 3.87 5.88 2.56
N MET A 185 3.10 5.26 1.64
CA MET A 185 1.69 5.59 1.50
C MET A 185 0.92 5.27 2.80
N SER A 186 1.22 4.14 3.46
CA SER A 186 0.63 3.78 4.75
C SER A 186 0.95 4.86 5.79
N ARG A 187 2.22 5.25 5.89
CA ARG A 187 2.67 6.29 6.83
C ARG A 187 2.01 7.65 6.59
N LEU A 188 1.83 8.04 5.32
CA LEU A 188 1.13 9.25 4.94
C LEU A 188 -0.34 9.22 5.40
N LEU A 189 -1.04 8.11 5.17
CA LEU A 189 -2.43 7.94 5.59
C LEU A 189 -2.57 7.93 7.12
N ASP A 190 -1.67 7.25 7.82
CA ASP A 190 -1.63 7.22 9.30
C ASP A 190 -1.46 8.62 9.89
N LEU A 191 -0.44 9.35 9.43
CA LEU A 191 -0.18 10.72 9.88
C LEU A 191 -1.29 11.70 9.50
N ALA A 192 -2.06 11.39 8.45
CA ALA A 192 -3.21 12.17 8.05
C ALA A 192 -4.50 11.85 8.84
N GLY A 193 -4.52 10.75 9.60
CA GLY A 193 -5.72 10.23 10.28
C GLY A 193 -6.73 9.62 9.31
N LEU A 194 -6.24 8.98 8.24
CA LEU A 194 -7.03 8.46 7.12
C LEU A 194 -7.01 6.93 7.01
N THR A 195 -6.42 6.22 7.97
CA THR A 195 -6.46 4.76 7.99
C THR A 195 -7.85 4.20 8.29
N PRO A 196 -8.20 3.00 7.76
CA PRO A 196 -9.52 2.39 7.90
C PRO A 196 -9.99 2.15 9.34
#